data_AF-A0A063XWV0-F1
#
_entry.id   AF-A0A063XWV0-F1
#
_cell.length_a   1.000
_cell.length_b   1.000
_cell.length_c   1.000
_cell.angle_alpha   90.00
_cell.angle_beta   90.00
_cell.angle_gamma   90.00
#
_symmetry.space_group_name_H-M   'P 1'
#
loop_
_entity.id
_entity.type
_entity.pdbx_description
1 polymer ?
#
loop_
_entity_poly.entity_id
_entity_poly.type
_entity_poly.pdbx_seq_one_letter_code
_entity_poly.pdbx_strand_id
1 'polypeptide(L)'
;MIETKNMKGWIFGSPHQKQWTQKIYRHSAKFQNPLHQNYKHIKTLESVLDCNPEFMHSLIVFVGDSTFKTEMPDNVTAARGCLDYIKQFNEAVMPDTEVYRLVTKLNQIKLKPCLVTDYKHRQHVKELVVSKKEVAKEVGKEVSQEIIQEASIVSSDPLCPRCGSAMVIRETKRGANAGQQFWGCSTFPKCRGLQLKEN
;
A
#
# COMPACT_ATOMS: atom_id res chain seq x y z
N MET A 1 6.68 -8.49 -15.92
CA MET A 1 7.12 -7.24 -15.29
C MET A 1 7.93 -7.57 -14.04
N ILE A 2 9.19 -7.11 -13.97
CA ILE A 2 10.07 -7.28 -12.82
C ILE A 2 10.17 -5.95 -12.04
N GLU A 3 9.68 -5.93 -10.80
CA GLU A 3 9.78 -4.79 -9.89
C GLU A 3 10.94 -5.01 -8.92
N THR A 4 11.97 -4.16 -8.97
CA THR A 4 13.16 -4.30 -8.12
C THR A 4 13.10 -3.37 -6.92
N LYS A 5 13.35 -3.90 -5.72
CA LYS A 5 13.49 -3.14 -4.48
C LYS A 5 14.89 -3.29 -3.91
N ASN A 6 15.63 -2.20 -3.81
CA ASN A 6 16.91 -2.16 -3.10
C ASN A 6 16.68 -1.75 -1.65
N MET A 7 16.50 -2.74 -0.77
CA MET A 7 16.15 -2.54 0.64
C MET A 7 17.00 -3.43 1.54
N LYS A 8 17.21 -2.99 2.78
CA LYS A 8 17.97 -3.71 3.82
C LYS A 8 17.12 -3.98 5.05
N GLY A 9 17.59 -4.87 5.91
CA GLY A 9 16.96 -5.15 7.20
C GLY A 9 15.72 -6.03 7.07
N TRP A 10 14.80 -5.94 8.02
CA TRP A 10 13.64 -6.83 8.05
C TRP A 10 12.46 -6.26 7.27
N ILE A 11 11.83 -7.10 6.46
CA ILE A 11 10.65 -6.75 5.67
C ILE A 11 9.46 -7.54 6.22
N PHE A 12 8.37 -6.81 6.49
CA PHE A 12 7.10 -7.34 6.95
C PHE A 12 6.00 -6.90 6.00
N GLY A 13 5.21 -7.85 5.53
CA GLY A 13 4.15 -7.55 4.57
C GLY A 13 3.31 -8.77 4.22
N SER A 14 2.14 -8.52 3.65
CA SER A 14 1.35 -9.55 2.97
C SER A 14 0.74 -9.02 1.68
N PRO A 15 0.28 -9.88 0.76
CA PRO A 15 -0.29 -9.46 -0.52
C PRO A 15 -1.47 -8.50 -0.41
N HIS A 16 -2.28 -8.63 0.64
CA HIS A 16 -3.51 -7.86 0.84
C HIS A 16 -3.26 -6.48 1.47
N GLN A 17 -2.09 -6.25 2.08
CA GLN A 17 -1.79 -4.99 2.72
C GLN A 17 -1.44 -3.90 1.70
N LYS A 18 -2.00 -2.70 1.84
CA LYS A 18 -1.65 -1.55 0.98
C LYS A 18 -0.19 -1.10 1.14
N GLN A 19 0.36 -1.28 2.34
CA GLN A 19 1.72 -0.89 2.68
C GLN A 19 2.43 -1.99 3.45
N TRP A 20 3.70 -2.15 3.16
CA TRP A 20 4.62 -3.02 3.89
C TRP A 20 5.50 -2.20 4.83
N THR A 21 6.18 -2.88 5.75
CA THR A 21 7.03 -2.26 6.75
C THR A 21 8.46 -2.77 6.62
N GLN A 22 9.40 -1.84 6.57
CA GLN A 22 10.82 -2.10 6.69
C GLN A 22 11.27 -1.74 8.11
N LYS A 23 12.06 -2.61 8.73
CA LYS A 23 12.68 -2.36 10.03
C LYS A 23 14.19 -2.51 9.92
N ILE A 24 14.91 -1.44 10.29
CA ILE A 24 16.37 -1.41 10.41
C ILE A 24 16.68 -0.99 11.84
N TYR A 25 17.20 -1.91 12.65
CA TYR A 25 17.43 -1.70 14.08
C TYR A 25 16.17 -1.16 14.80
N ARG A 26 16.24 0.08 15.30
CA ARG A 26 15.15 0.76 16.02
C ARG A 26 14.25 1.59 15.10
N HIS A 27 14.60 1.74 13.83
CA HIS A 27 13.83 2.52 12.86
C HIS A 27 12.87 1.63 12.07
N SER A 28 11.64 2.11 11.93
CA SER A 28 10.58 1.45 11.16
C SER A 28 10.00 2.43 10.16
N ALA A 29 9.91 2.02 8.90
CA ALA A 29 9.36 2.81 7.82
C ALA A 29 8.34 2.00 7.05
N LYS A 30 7.20 2.63 6.71
CA LYS A 30 6.21 2.04 5.82
C LYS A 30 6.50 2.43 4.39
N PHE A 31 6.28 1.51 3.46
CA PHE A 31 6.41 1.74 2.03
C PHE A 31 5.23 1.10 1.30
N GLN A 32 4.96 1.55 0.08
CA GLN A 32 3.89 0.98 -0.75
C GLN A 32 4.16 -0.50 -1.00
N ASN A 33 3.13 -1.34 -0.97
CA ASN A 33 3.29 -2.76 -1.28
C ASN A 33 3.82 -2.92 -2.72
N PRO A 34 4.98 -3.59 -2.94
CA PRO A 34 5.56 -3.73 -4.27
C PRO A 34 4.69 -4.57 -5.21
N LEU A 35 3.90 -5.53 -4.71
CA LEU A 35 2.94 -6.27 -5.53
C LEU A 35 1.87 -5.34 -6.12
N HIS A 36 1.36 -4.40 -5.33
CA HIS A 36 0.36 -3.44 -5.79
C HIS A 36 0.95 -2.41 -6.75
N GLN A 37 2.23 -2.04 -6.56
CA GLN A 37 2.96 -1.21 -7.53
C GLN A 37 3.11 -1.96 -8.85
N ASN A 38 3.60 -3.20 -8.82
CA ASN A 38 3.81 -4.02 -10.01
C ASN A 38 2.52 -4.29 -10.79
N TYR A 39 1.42 -4.55 -10.08
CA TYR A 39 0.10 -4.67 -10.68
C TYR A 39 -0.29 -3.44 -11.50
N LYS A 40 -0.07 -2.22 -10.98
CA LYS A 40 -0.37 -0.98 -11.72
C LYS A 40 0.51 -0.85 -12.96
N HIS A 41 1.79 -1.22 -12.88
CA HIS A 41 2.67 -1.23 -14.04
C HIS A 41 2.19 -2.20 -15.12
N ILE A 42 1.76 -3.40 -14.73
CA ILE A 42 1.16 -4.38 -15.65
C ILE A 42 -0.09 -3.80 -16.30
N LYS A 43 -1.00 -3.18 -15.53
CA LYS A 43 -2.19 -2.52 -16.10
C LYS A 43 -1.87 -1.39 -17.07
N THR A 44 -0.81 -0.62 -16.81
CA THR A 44 -0.33 0.40 -17.77
C THR A 44 0.20 -0.26 -19.05
N LEU A 45 0.97 -1.35 -18.94
CA LEU A 45 1.47 -2.08 -20.11
C LEU A 45 0.34 -2.71 -20.92
N GLU A 46 -0.64 -3.35 -20.27
CA GLU A 46 -1.85 -3.87 -20.92
C GLU A 46 -2.51 -2.78 -21.79
N SER A 47 -2.78 -1.61 -21.20
CA SER A 47 -3.43 -0.51 -21.89
C SER A 47 -2.60 0.08 -23.03
N VAL A 48 -1.29 0.25 -22.82
CA VAL A 48 -0.41 0.89 -23.81
C VAL A 48 -0.11 -0.06 -24.96
N LEU A 49 0.10 -1.35 -24.66
CA LEU A 49 0.55 -2.33 -25.64
C LEU A 49 -0.59 -3.05 -26.34
N ASP A 50 -1.78 -3.05 -25.75
CA ASP A 50 -2.93 -3.82 -26.23
C ASP A 50 -2.56 -5.32 -26.32
N CYS A 51 -2.15 -5.88 -25.18
CA CYS A 51 -1.73 -7.27 -25.05
C CYS A 51 -2.53 -7.99 -23.97
N ASN A 52 -2.71 -9.31 -24.15
CA ASN A 52 -3.42 -10.15 -23.20
C ASN A 52 -2.64 -10.20 -21.87
N PRO A 53 -3.26 -9.84 -20.72
CA PRO A 53 -2.64 -9.91 -19.40
C PRO A 53 -2.15 -11.29 -18.98
N GLU A 54 -2.72 -12.36 -19.52
CA GLU A 54 -2.35 -13.74 -19.17
C GLU A 54 -0.90 -14.07 -19.50
N PHE A 55 -0.30 -13.37 -20.47
CA PHE A 55 1.10 -13.53 -20.85
C PHE A 55 2.06 -12.66 -20.02
N MET A 56 1.55 -11.92 -19.04
CA MET A 56 2.36 -11.05 -18.18
C MET A 56 2.51 -11.62 -16.77
N HIS A 57 3.72 -12.08 -16.48
CA HIS A 57 4.07 -12.51 -15.12
C HIS A 57 4.52 -11.32 -14.25
N SER A 58 4.01 -11.26 -13.02
CA SER A 58 4.46 -10.33 -11.98
C SER A 58 5.59 -10.97 -11.18
N LEU A 59 6.75 -10.33 -11.09
CA LEU A 59 7.86 -10.74 -10.22
C LEU A 59 8.38 -9.53 -9.43
N ILE A 60 8.49 -9.68 -8.11
CA ILE A 60 9.15 -8.71 -7.22
C ILE A 60 10.51 -9.26 -6.80
N VAL A 61 11.56 -8.46 -6.91
CA VAL A 61 12.92 -8.86 -6.56
C VAL A 61 13.52 -7.90 -5.55
N PHE A 62 13.90 -8.41 -4.38
CA PHE A 62 14.65 -7.68 -3.37
C PHE A 62 16.15 -7.94 -3.54
N VAL A 63 16.90 -6.91 -3.95
CA VAL A 63 18.33 -7.01 -4.28
C VAL A 63 19.28 -6.53 -3.17
N GLY A 64 18.76 -5.93 -2.11
CA GLY A 64 19.56 -5.52 -0.96
C GLY A 64 19.61 -6.56 0.16
N ASP A 65 20.33 -6.24 1.24
CA ASP A 65 20.54 -7.10 2.43
C ASP A 65 19.28 -7.18 3.32
N SER A 66 18.16 -7.58 2.73
CA SER A 66 16.89 -7.70 3.41
C SER A 66 16.56 -9.15 3.76
N THR A 67 15.74 -9.32 4.79
CA THR A 67 15.21 -10.62 5.22
C THR A 67 13.71 -10.50 5.42
N PHE A 68 12.94 -11.35 4.74
CA PHE A 68 11.51 -11.43 4.96
C PHE A 68 11.23 -12.04 6.34
N LYS A 69 10.37 -11.37 7.12
CA LYS A 69 9.93 -11.83 8.45
C LYS A 69 8.46 -12.26 8.47
N THR A 70 7.84 -12.29 7.30
CA THR A 70 6.51 -12.84 7.04
C THR A 70 6.59 -13.73 5.81
N GLU A 71 5.63 -14.64 5.65
CA GLU A 71 5.54 -15.47 4.45
C GLU A 71 5.34 -14.60 3.22
N MET A 72 6.14 -14.87 2.20
CA MET A 72 6.10 -14.20 0.91
C MET A 72 5.51 -15.15 -0.13
N PRO A 73 4.67 -14.66 -1.06
CA PRO A 73 4.29 -15.44 -2.23
C PRO A 73 5.52 -15.79 -3.08
N ASP A 74 5.43 -16.84 -3.88
CA ASP A 74 6.53 -17.32 -4.73
C ASP A 74 7.08 -16.25 -5.67
N ASN A 75 6.23 -15.32 -6.10
CA ASN A 75 6.59 -14.23 -6.98
C ASN A 75 7.22 -13.02 -6.28
N VAL A 76 7.57 -13.14 -5.00
CA VAL A 76 8.36 -12.18 -4.23
C VAL A 76 9.63 -12.85 -3.76
N THR A 77 10.74 -12.53 -4.43
CA THR A 77 12.01 -13.25 -4.26
C THR A 77 13.11 -12.32 -3.75
N ALA A 78 14.11 -12.90 -3.08
CA ALA A 78 15.43 -12.27 -2.98
C ALA A 78 16.18 -12.44 -4.32
N ALA A 79 17.21 -11.63 -4.57
CA ALA A 79 17.98 -11.66 -5.82
C ALA A 79 18.35 -13.07 -6.32
N ARG A 80 18.76 -13.96 -5.41
CA ARG A 80 19.16 -15.33 -5.76
C ARG A 80 18.01 -16.18 -6.30
N GLY A 81 16.78 -16.00 -5.80
CA GLY A 81 15.60 -16.77 -6.21
C GLY A 81 14.92 -16.25 -7.48
N CYS A 82 15.34 -15.08 -7.99
CA CYS A 82 14.75 -14.48 -9.19
C CYS A 82 14.85 -15.40 -10.41
N LEU A 83 16.03 -15.96 -10.67
CA LEU A 83 16.24 -16.84 -11.82
C LEU A 83 15.46 -18.14 -11.69
N ASP A 84 15.37 -18.71 -10.48
CA ASP A 84 14.62 -19.93 -10.23
C ASP A 84 13.13 -19.74 -10.48
N TYR A 85 12.57 -18.58 -10.10
CA TYR A 85 11.20 -18.23 -10.42
C TYR A 85 10.98 -18.07 -11.92
N ILE A 86 11.86 -17.34 -12.63
CA ILE A 86 11.71 -17.12 -14.08
C ILE A 86 11.78 -18.44 -14.85
N LYS A 87 12.64 -19.37 -14.44
CA LYS A 87 12.81 -20.67 -15.11
C LYS A 87 11.59 -21.60 -14.98
N GLN A 88 10.62 -21.29 -14.11
CA GLN A 88 9.37 -22.05 -14.02
C GLN A 88 8.48 -21.84 -15.25
N PHE A 89 8.70 -20.77 -16.02
CA PHE A 89 7.96 -20.45 -17.24
C PHE A 89 8.78 -20.88 -18.46
N ASN A 90 8.41 -22.02 -19.06
CA ASN A 90 9.10 -22.59 -20.21
C ASN A 90 8.19 -22.75 -21.45
N GLU A 91 6.90 -22.46 -21.30
CA GLU A 91 5.93 -22.51 -22.40
C GLU A 91 6.02 -21.23 -23.24
N ALA A 92 6.14 -21.40 -24.55
CA ALA A 92 6.09 -20.29 -25.49
C ALA A 92 4.64 -19.81 -25.65
N VAL A 93 4.30 -18.68 -25.03
CA VAL A 93 2.93 -18.13 -25.04
C VAL A 93 2.68 -17.09 -26.15
N MET A 94 3.71 -16.72 -26.92
CA MET A 94 3.64 -15.67 -27.93
C MET A 94 4.66 -15.91 -29.06
N PRO A 95 4.28 -15.73 -30.34
CA PRO A 95 5.21 -15.86 -31.45
C PRO A 95 6.19 -14.68 -31.54
N ASP A 96 7.36 -14.91 -32.13
CA ASP A 96 8.43 -13.91 -32.27
C ASP A 96 7.98 -12.64 -33.01
N THR A 97 7.04 -12.77 -33.96
CA THR A 97 6.45 -11.64 -34.70
C THR A 97 5.71 -10.68 -33.76
N GLU A 98 4.99 -11.22 -32.79
CA GLU A 98 4.25 -10.44 -31.80
C GLU A 98 5.20 -9.83 -30.77
N VAL A 99 6.25 -10.56 -30.35
CA VAL A 99 7.32 -10.02 -29.51
C VAL A 99 7.98 -8.81 -30.19
N TYR A 100 8.31 -8.93 -31.48
CA TYR A 100 8.91 -7.84 -32.25
C TYR A 100 7.98 -6.62 -32.35
N ARG A 101 6.68 -6.84 -32.58
CA ARG A 101 5.66 -5.79 -32.60
C ARG A 101 5.62 -5.03 -31.26
N LEU A 102 5.58 -5.75 -30.14
CA LEU A 102 5.54 -5.17 -28.80
C LEU A 102 6.81 -4.38 -28.47
N VAL A 103 7.99 -4.93 -28.78
CA VAL A 103 9.28 -4.24 -28.56
C VAL A 103 9.35 -2.95 -29.40
N THR A 104 8.90 -3.00 -30.65
CA THR A 104 8.86 -1.82 -31.53
C THR A 104 7.93 -0.74 -30.97
N LYS A 105 6.72 -1.13 -30.56
CA LYS A 105 5.74 -0.22 -29.95
C LYS A 105 6.26 0.41 -28.65
N LEU A 106 6.90 -0.38 -27.79
CA LEU A 106 7.56 0.12 -26.57
C LEU A 106 8.65 1.14 -26.89
N ASN A 107 9.48 0.87 -27.90
CA ASN A 107 10.56 1.78 -28.30
C ASN A 107 10.05 3.10 -28.89
N GLN A 108 8.86 3.11 -29.49
CA GLN A 108 8.22 4.32 -30.00
C GLN A 108 7.60 5.17 -28.89
N ILE A 109 7.02 4.52 -27.86
CA ILE A 109 6.29 5.20 -26.78
C ILE A 109 7.21 5.64 -25.65
N LYS A 110 8.33 4.91 -25.43
CA LYS A 110 9.26 5.26 -24.35
C LYS A 110 9.82 6.66 -24.57
N LEU A 111 9.72 7.50 -23.55
CA LEU A 111 10.41 8.78 -23.56
C LEU A 111 11.92 8.55 -23.56
N LYS A 112 12.65 9.34 -24.34
CA LYS A 112 14.11 9.27 -24.37
C LYS A 112 14.66 9.55 -22.97
N PRO A 113 15.45 8.63 -22.38
CA PRO A 113 16.14 8.89 -21.12
C PRO A 113 17.10 10.06 -21.30
N CYS A 114 16.83 11.17 -20.61
CA CYS A 114 17.69 12.34 -20.56
C CYS A 114 17.29 13.24 -19.39
N LEU A 115 18.18 14.18 -19.04
CA LEU A 115 17.95 15.12 -17.94
C LEU A 115 16.64 15.91 -18.06
N VAL A 116 16.21 16.23 -19.28
CA VAL A 116 14.96 16.95 -19.54
C VAL A 116 13.75 16.07 -19.21
N THR A 117 13.75 14.81 -19.67
CA THR A 117 12.69 13.84 -19.33
C THR A 117 12.63 13.60 -17.82
N ASP A 118 13.78 13.47 -17.16
CA ASP A 118 13.84 13.28 -15.70
C ASP A 118 13.32 14.50 -14.94
N TYR A 119 13.66 15.70 -15.40
CA TYR A 119 13.15 16.95 -14.82
C TYR A 119 11.63 17.02 -14.95
N LYS A 120 11.08 16.79 -16.15
CA LYS A 120 9.64 16.78 -16.40
C LYS A 120 8.92 15.73 -15.56
N HIS A 121 9.48 14.52 -15.47
CA HIS A 121 8.93 13.46 -14.62
C HIS A 121 8.87 13.90 -13.15
N ARG A 122 9.94 14.47 -12.60
CA ARG A 122 9.95 14.95 -11.21
C ARG A 122 8.93 16.06 -10.96
N GLN A 123 8.76 17.00 -11.90
CA GLN A 123 7.74 18.05 -11.77
C GLN A 123 6.34 17.46 -11.78
N HIS A 124 6.03 16.59 -12.75
CA HIS A 124 4.73 15.93 -12.83
C HIS A 124 4.40 15.12 -11.56
N VAL A 125 5.37 14.38 -11.01
CA VAL A 125 5.17 13.63 -9.77
C VAL A 125 4.89 14.57 -8.59
N LYS A 126 5.56 15.74 -8.50
CA LYS A 126 5.28 16.73 -7.45
C LYS A 126 3.85 17.25 -7.54
N GLU A 127 3.40 17.62 -8.75
CA GLU A 127 2.03 18.07 -9.00
C GLU A 127 1.01 17.02 -8.57
N LEU A 128 1.18 15.75 -8.98
CA LEU A 128 0.30 14.66 -8.59
C LEU A 128 0.22 14.46 -7.06
N VAL A 129 1.33 14.65 -6.34
CA VAL A 129 1.36 14.54 -4.88
C VAL A 129 0.61 15.68 -4.22
N VAL A 130 0.70 16.90 -4.76
CA VAL A 130 -0.06 18.06 -4.28
C VAL A 130 -1.55 17.84 -4.51
N SER A 131 -1.97 17.52 -5.74
CA SER A 131 -3.38 17.31 -6.07
C SER A 131 -4.02 16.18 -5.25
N LYS A 132 -3.29 15.07 -5.00
CA LYS A 132 -3.82 13.98 -4.14
C LYS A 132 -4.04 14.42 -2.69
N LYS A 133 -3.21 15.33 -2.16
CA LYS A 133 -3.40 15.87 -0.80
C LYS A 133 -4.60 16.81 -0.74
N GLU A 134 -4.83 17.59 -1.79
CA GLU A 134 -5.97 18.50 -1.90
C GLU A 134 -7.28 17.70 -2.00
N VAL A 135 -7.36 16.72 -2.89
CA VAL A 135 -8.53 15.83 -3.01
C VAL A 135 -8.80 15.09 -1.69
N ALA A 136 -7.77 14.58 -1.01
CA ALA A 136 -7.95 13.92 0.29
C ALA A 136 -8.46 14.88 1.38
N LYS A 137 -8.17 16.18 1.28
CA LYS A 137 -8.66 17.21 2.20
C LYS A 137 -10.10 17.61 1.89
N GLU A 138 -10.48 17.65 0.61
CA GLU A 138 -11.85 17.94 0.17
C GLU A 138 -12.80 16.79 0.49
N VAL A 139 -12.44 15.56 0.11
CA VAL A 139 -13.21 14.35 0.47
C VAL A 139 -13.30 14.19 2.00
N GLY A 140 -12.22 14.51 2.73
CA GLY A 140 -12.24 14.51 4.19
C GLY A 140 -13.20 15.52 4.80
N LYS A 141 -13.44 16.66 4.13
CA LYS A 141 -14.41 17.68 4.54
C LYS A 141 -15.84 17.26 4.20
N GLU A 142 -16.10 16.77 2.98
CA GLU A 142 -17.43 16.32 2.56
C GLU A 142 -17.91 15.12 3.41
N VAL A 143 -17.06 14.11 3.62
CA VAL A 143 -17.37 12.97 4.48
C VAL A 143 -17.61 13.40 5.94
N SER A 144 -16.88 14.42 6.43
CA SER A 144 -17.16 14.96 7.76
C SER A 144 -18.48 15.75 7.83
N GLN A 145 -18.95 16.36 6.74
CA GLN A 145 -20.24 17.04 6.69
C GLN A 145 -21.41 16.06 6.60
N GLU A 146 -21.31 14.97 5.83
CA GLU A 146 -22.35 13.92 5.77
C GLU A 146 -22.47 13.14 7.09
N ILE A 147 -21.36 12.83 7.77
CA ILE A 147 -21.36 12.17 9.09
C ILE A 147 -22.02 13.07 10.17
N ILE A 148 -21.88 14.39 10.08
CA ILE A 148 -22.54 15.33 11.02
C ILE A 148 -24.06 15.36 10.79
N GLN A 149 -24.54 15.09 9.58
CA GLN A 149 -25.96 15.11 9.27
C GLN A 149 -26.67 13.82 9.75
N GLU A 150 -26.10 12.63 9.55
CA GLU A 150 -26.68 11.36 10.03
C GLU A 150 -26.50 11.12 11.55
N ALA A 151 -25.41 11.62 12.16
CA ALA A 151 -25.18 11.47 13.61
C ALA A 151 -26.08 12.37 14.48
N SER A 152 -26.83 13.29 13.87
CA SER A 152 -27.71 14.21 14.59
C SER A 152 -29.01 13.57 15.11
N ILE A 153 -29.31 12.32 14.75
CA ILE A 153 -30.61 11.71 15.09
C ILE A 153 -30.54 10.57 16.11
N VAL A 154 -29.45 9.81 16.29
CA VAL A 154 -29.40 8.80 17.39
C VAL A 154 -27.97 8.48 17.86
N SER A 155 -27.45 9.19 18.87
CA SER A 155 -26.68 8.61 20.00
C SER A 155 -26.10 9.75 20.86
N SER A 156 -26.41 9.72 22.17
CA SER A 156 -25.86 10.63 23.18
C SER A 156 -24.50 10.18 23.75
N ASP A 157 -23.79 9.29 23.06
CA ASP A 157 -22.51 8.78 23.53
C ASP A 157 -21.42 9.87 23.50
N PRO A 158 -20.53 9.92 24.51
CA PRO A 158 -19.53 10.97 24.61
C PRO A 158 -18.46 10.86 23.50
N LEU A 159 -17.91 12.01 23.11
CA LEU A 159 -16.75 12.09 22.23
C LEU A 159 -15.44 11.99 23.02
N CYS A 160 -14.44 11.35 22.42
CA CYS A 160 -13.14 11.16 23.05
C CYS A 160 -12.43 12.51 23.30
N PRO A 161 -12.04 12.84 24.54
CA PRO A 161 -11.43 14.13 24.87
C PRO A 161 -10.02 14.31 24.28
N ARG A 162 -9.41 13.23 23.74
CA ARG A 162 -8.07 13.29 23.14
C ARG A 162 -8.07 13.49 21.63
N CYS A 163 -9.10 13.05 20.92
CA CYS A 163 -9.10 13.05 19.45
C CYS A 163 -10.46 13.32 18.79
N GLY A 164 -11.52 13.54 19.57
CA GLY A 164 -12.86 13.83 19.06
C GLY A 164 -13.60 12.66 18.43
N SER A 165 -13.00 11.46 18.32
CA SER A 165 -13.68 10.27 17.81
C SER A 165 -14.70 9.72 18.82
N ALA A 166 -15.73 9.01 18.35
CA ALA A 166 -16.73 8.37 19.21
C ALA A 166 -16.11 7.45 20.27
N MET A 167 -16.73 7.41 21.45
CA MET A 167 -16.36 6.48 22.52
C MET A 167 -17.25 5.23 22.50
N VAL A 168 -16.70 4.11 22.97
CA VAL A 168 -17.39 2.82 23.09
C VAL A 168 -17.19 2.24 24.48
N ILE A 169 -18.21 1.59 25.04
CA ILE A 169 -18.13 0.96 26.37
C ILE A 169 -17.18 -0.25 26.29
N ARG A 170 -16.26 -0.33 27.25
CA ARG A 170 -15.33 -1.45 27.43
C ARG A 170 -15.34 -1.90 28.87
N GLU A 171 -15.00 -3.16 29.09
CA GLU A 171 -14.95 -3.79 30.40
C GLU A 171 -13.52 -4.20 30.74
N THR A 172 -13.10 -3.94 31.97
CA THR A 172 -11.81 -4.38 32.49
C THR A 172 -11.86 -5.88 32.79
N LYS A 173 -10.97 -6.67 32.16
CA LYS A 173 -11.01 -8.14 32.27
C LYS A 173 -10.17 -8.72 33.42
N ARG A 174 -9.29 -7.92 34.04
CA ARG A 174 -8.28 -8.38 35.02
C ARG A 174 -7.94 -7.28 36.03
N GLY A 175 -7.56 -7.68 37.25
CA GLY A 175 -7.12 -6.77 38.33
C GLY A 175 -8.24 -6.40 39.31
N ALA A 176 -7.94 -5.52 40.27
CA ALA A 176 -8.87 -5.13 41.36
C ALA A 176 -10.18 -4.49 40.86
N ASN A 177 -10.20 -3.97 39.64
CA ASN A 177 -11.36 -3.33 39.02
C ASN A 177 -12.09 -4.22 38.00
N ALA A 178 -11.74 -5.51 37.89
CA ALA A 178 -12.33 -6.40 36.89
C ALA A 178 -13.87 -6.37 36.94
N GLY A 179 -14.50 -6.28 35.77
CA GLY A 179 -15.94 -6.10 35.61
C GLY A 179 -16.41 -4.65 35.50
N GLN A 180 -15.56 -3.66 35.85
CA GLN A 180 -15.94 -2.25 35.69
C GLN A 180 -15.93 -1.83 34.22
N GLN A 181 -17.00 -1.12 33.84
CA GLN A 181 -17.19 -0.54 32.51
C GLN A 181 -16.63 0.89 32.44
N PHE A 182 -16.03 1.23 31.31
CA PHE A 182 -15.52 2.56 31.03
C PHE A 182 -15.69 2.90 29.55
N TRP A 183 -15.72 4.20 29.24
CA TRP A 183 -15.70 4.68 27.87
C TRP A 183 -14.27 4.64 27.32
N GLY A 184 -14.04 3.85 26.28
CA GLY A 184 -12.77 3.78 25.56
C GLY A 184 -12.89 4.37 24.15
N CYS A 185 -11.83 5.04 23.67
CA CYS A 185 -11.85 5.57 22.31
C CYS A 185 -11.98 4.45 21.25
N SER A 186 -12.90 4.66 20.29
CA SER A 186 -13.13 3.74 19.15
C SER A 186 -11.87 3.48 18.31
N THR A 187 -10.94 4.44 18.25
CA THR A 187 -9.71 4.34 17.44
C THR A 187 -8.52 3.68 18.15
N PHE A 188 -8.73 3.08 19.33
CA PHE A 188 -7.71 2.26 19.99
C PHE A 188 -7.18 1.16 19.04
N PRO A 189 -5.86 0.91 18.95
CA PRO A 189 -4.79 1.38 19.84
C PRO A 189 -4.16 2.72 19.46
N LYS A 190 -4.59 3.36 18.37
CA LYS A 190 -3.99 4.62 17.86
C LYS A 190 -4.26 5.79 18.80
N CYS A 191 -5.45 5.83 19.41
CA CYS A 191 -5.77 6.75 20.49
C CYS A 191 -6.12 5.93 21.75
N ARG A 192 -5.54 6.31 22.89
CA ARG A 192 -5.78 5.68 24.21
C ARG A 192 -6.60 6.58 25.12
N GLY A 193 -7.53 7.36 24.57
CA GLY A 193 -8.47 8.15 25.35
C GLY A 193 -9.42 7.26 26.15
N LEU A 194 -9.69 7.64 27.40
CA LEU A 194 -10.54 6.93 28.34
C LEU A 194 -11.35 7.94 29.15
N GLN A 195 -12.60 7.61 29.47
CA GLN A 195 -13.42 8.30 30.46
C GLN A 195 -14.11 7.26 31.34
N LEU A 196 -14.31 7.60 32.61
CA LEU A 196 -15.13 6.79 33.50
C LEU A 196 -16.60 6.91 33.08
N LYS A 197 -17.33 5.80 33.14
CA LYS A 197 -18.78 5.83 32.96
C LYS A 197 -19.37 6.18 34.33
N GLU A 198 -19.98 7.36 34.45
CA GLU A 198 -20.76 7.69 35.65
C GLU A 198 -22.01 6.80 35.68
N ASN A 199 -22.38 6.32 36.88
CA ASN A 199 -23.51 5.41 37.09
C ASN A 199 -24.85 6.10 36.90
#